data_AF-A0A8C5HPP7-F1
#
_entry.id   AF-A0A8C5HPP7-F1
#
_cell.length_a   1.000
_cell.length_b   1.000
_cell.length_c   1.000
_cell.angle_alpha   90.00
_cell.angle_beta   90.00
_cell.angle_gamma   90.00
#
_symmetry.space_group_name_H-M   'P 1'
#
loop_
_entity.id
_entity.type
_entity.pdbx_description
1 polymer ?
#
loop_
_entity_poly.entity_id
_entity_poly.type
_entity_poly.pdbx_seq_one_letter_code
_entity_poly.pdbx_strand_id
1 'polypeptide(L)' 'MQKKTRHLGKRTFTNWVNAQLAKRRPPCSIVDLFYDFRDGSKLLDLLEVMSGQRMVSQLRASTLSD' A
#
# COMPACT_ATOMS: atom_id res chain seq x y z
N MET A 1 -18.24 -9.31 -27.51
CA MET A 1 -18.12 -8.18 -26.56
C MET A 1 -17.64 -8.69 -25.19
N GLN A 2 -16.33 -8.78 -24.92
CA GLN A 2 -15.80 -9.23 -23.62
C GLN A 2 -14.55 -8.43 -23.21
N LYS A 3 -14.72 -7.18 -22.76
CA LYS A 3 -13.62 -6.37 -22.18
C LYS A 3 -14.07 -5.44 -21.02
N LYS A 4 -15.20 -5.69 -20.36
CA LYS A 4 -15.71 -4.77 -19.32
C LYS A 4 -15.34 -5.13 -17.88
N THR A 5 -14.98 -6.39 -17.60
CA THR A 5 -14.68 -6.86 -16.23
C THR A 5 -13.26 -6.52 -15.75
N ARG A 6 -12.26 -6.53 -16.65
CA ARG A 6 -10.85 -6.27 -16.27
C ARG A 6 -10.54 -4.83 -15.87
N HIS A 7 -11.21 -3.84 -16.48
CA HIS A 7 -10.96 -2.43 -16.17
C HIS A 7 -11.66 -1.97 -14.89
N LEU A 8 -12.80 -2.58 -14.54
CA LEU A 8 -13.47 -2.34 -13.27
C LEU A 8 -12.61 -2.85 -12.10
N GLY A 9 -12.02 -4.05 -12.21
CA GLY A 9 -11.19 -4.61 -11.14
C GLY A 9 -10.00 -3.74 -10.75
N LYS A 10 -9.26 -3.19 -11.72
CA LYS A 10 -8.12 -2.31 -11.45
C LYS A 10 -8.53 -1.02 -10.74
N ARG A 11 -9.63 -0.40 -11.17
CA ARG A 11 -10.12 0.85 -10.58
C ARG A 11 -10.70 0.62 -9.18
N THR A 12 -11.43 -0.48 -9.00
CA THR A 12 -11.94 -0.89 -7.68
C THR A 12 -10.81 -1.17 -6.70
N PHE A 13 -9.79 -1.92 -7.11
CA PHE A 13 -8.66 -2.22 -6.24
C PHE A 13 -7.86 -0.97 -5.89
N THR A 14 -7.57 -0.09 -6.86
CA THR A 14 -6.86 1.17 -6.60
C THR A 14 -7.62 2.06 -5.62
N ASN A 15 -8.95 2.20 -5.80
CA ASN A 15 -9.80 2.94 -4.88
C ASN A 15 -9.80 2.32 -3.47
N TRP A 16 -9.88 0.99 -3.39
CA TRP A 16 -9.84 0.29 -2.12
C TRP A 16 -8.49 0.47 -1.41
N VAL A 17 -7.36 0.39 -2.13
CA VAL A 17 -6.03 0.68 -1.56
C VAL A 17 -5.99 2.12 -1.03
N ASN A 18 -6.44 3.10 -1.81
CA ASN A 18 -6.49 4.49 -1.37
C ASN A 18 -7.36 4.69 -0.12
N ALA A 19 -8.47 3.96 0.01
CA ALA A 19 -9.29 3.99 1.21
C ALA A 19 -8.60 3.40 2.45
N GLN A 20 -7.70 2.42 2.28
CA GLN A 20 -6.87 1.93 3.39
C GLN A 20 -5.75 2.91 3.71
N LEU A 21 -4.98 3.34 2.71
CA LEU A 21 -3.84 4.26 2.91
C LEU A 21 -4.25 5.62 3.49
N ALA A 22 -5.49 6.07 3.24
CA ALA A 22 -6.06 7.26 3.87
C ALA A 22 -6.22 7.15 5.40
N LYS A 23 -6.28 5.93 5.96
CA LYS A 23 -6.35 5.70 7.41
C LYS A 23 -5.00 5.86 8.09
N ARG A 24 -3.90 5.87 7.33
CA ARG A 24 -2.55 6.00 7.88
C ARG A 24 -2.28 7.43 8.34
N ARG A 25 -1.26 7.60 9.19
CA ARG A 25 -0.74 8.90 9.62
C ARG A 25 0.78 8.94 9.43
N PRO A 26 1.30 9.74 8.48
CA PRO A 26 0.57 10.61 7.54
C PRO A 26 -0.22 9.81 6.48
N PRO A 27 -1.33 10.35 5.94
CA PRO A 27 -2.09 9.71 4.86
C PRO A 27 -1.25 9.60 3.59
N CYS A 28 -1.44 8.51 2.84
CA CYS A 28 -0.82 8.33 1.52
C CYS A 28 -1.83 7.82 0.48
N SER A 29 -1.48 7.90 -0.79
CA SER A 29 -2.32 7.44 -1.91
C SER A 29 -1.47 6.93 -3.07
N ILE A 30 -2.12 6.18 -3.96
CA ILE A 30 -1.56 5.64 -5.20
C ILE A 30 -2.36 6.12 -6.41
N VAL A 31 -1.65 6.27 -7.51
CA VAL A 31 -2.16 6.66 -8.82
C VAL A 31 -1.97 5.51 -9.81
N ASP A 32 -0.80 4.87 -9.81
CA ASP A 32 -0.50 3.72 -10.66
C ASP A 32 -0.04 2.55 -9.82
N LEU A 33 -0.85 1.50 -9.77
CA LEU A 33 -0.58 0.29 -8.99
C LEU A 33 0.78 -0.35 -9.28
N PHE A 34 1.23 -0.38 -10.54
CA PHE A 34 2.49 -1.06 -10.88
C PHE A 34 3.70 -0.19 -10.54
N TYR A 35 3.57 1.12 -10.70
CA TYR A 35 4.63 2.05 -10.38
C TYR A 35 4.74 2.29 -8.87
N ASP A 36 3.62 2.57 -8.21
CA ASP A 36 3.56 2.99 -6.81
C ASP A 36 3.85 1.88 -5.80
N PHE A 37 3.69 0.62 -6.18
CA PHE A 37 4.06 -0.54 -5.35
C PHE A 37 5.44 -1.10 -5.67
N ARG A 38 6.16 -0.57 -6.67
CA ARG A 38 7.45 -1.13 -7.13
C ARG A 38 8.52 -1.15 -6.05
N ASP A 39 8.58 -0.11 -5.22
CA ASP A 39 9.56 0.03 -4.15
C ASP A 39 9.19 -0.74 -2.87
N GLY A 40 7.98 -1.31 -2.83
CA GLY A 40 7.45 -2.03 -1.67
C GLY A 40 7.01 -1.15 -0.51
N SER A 41 7.31 0.16 -0.50
CA SER A 41 6.99 1.06 0.61
C SER A 41 5.48 1.14 0.86
N LYS A 42 4.70 1.33 -0.20
CA LYS A 42 3.24 1.40 -0.09
C LYS A 42 2.59 0.04 0.19
N LEU A 43 3.29 -1.06 -0.10
CA LEU A 43 2.83 -2.40 0.28
C LEU A 43 2.94 -2.59 1.79
N LEU A 44 4.06 -2.17 2.38
CA LEU A 44 4.25 -2.19 3.83
C LEU A 44 3.22 -1.29 4.53
N ASP A 45 2.95 -0.10 3.98
CA ASP A 45 1.94 0.81 4.50
C ASP A 45 0.53 0.20 4.49
N LEU A 46 0.18 -0.49 3.39
CA LEU A 46 -1.09 -1.18 3.27
C LEU A 46 -1.19 -2.33 4.29
N LEU A 47 -0.12 -3.12 4.46
CA LEU A 47 -0.06 -4.21 5.42
C LEU A 47 -0.15 -3.71 6.87
N GLU A 48 0.50 -2.59 7.20
CA GLU A 48 0.40 -1.94 8.51
C GLU A 48 -1.03 -1.51 8.83
N VAL A 49 -1.71 -0.84 7.89
CA VAL A 49 -3.11 -0.43 8.08
C VAL A 49 -4.04 -1.64 8.22
N MET A 50 -3.82 -2.70 7.44
CA MET A 50 -4.66 -3.90 7.45
C MET A 50 -4.45 -4.76 8.70
N SER A 51 -3.22 -4.89 9.17
CA SER A 51 -2.88 -5.65 10.38
C SER A 51 -3.16 -4.88 11.66
N GLY A 52 -3.26 -3.54 11.59
CA GLY A 52 -3.32 -2.67 12.77
C GLY A 52 -2.02 -2.64 13.56
N GLN A 53 -0.94 -3.22 13.02
CA GLN A 53 0.37 -3.28 13.65
C GLN A 53 1.35 -2.39 12.89
N ARG A 54 2.17 -1.61 13.62
CA ARG A 54 3.21 -0.80 12.99
C ARG A 54 4.29 -1.71 12.39
N MET A 55 4.32 -1.81 11.07
CA MET A 55 5.42 -2.40 10.33
C MET A 55 6.50 -1.34 10.15
N VAL A 56 7.06 -0.89 11.28
CA VAL A 56 8.32 -0.15 11.24
C VAL A 56 9.32 -1.14 10.64
N SER A 57 9.95 -0.77 9.52
CA SER A 57 11.02 -1.54 8.91
C SER A 57 12.07 -1.85 9.98
N GLN A 58 11.97 -3.02 10.61
CA GLN A 58 12.89 -3.45 11.67
C GLN A 58 14.33 -3.61 11.13
N LEU A 59 14.49 -3.58 9.81
CA LEU A 59 15.77 -3.52 9.11
C LEU A 59 16.61 -2.26 9.39
N ARG A 60 16.06 -1.21 10.02
CA ARG A 60 16.84 -0.01 10.40
C ARG A 60 17.16 0.08 11.89
N ALA A 61 16.48 -0.68 12.74
CA ALA A 61 16.66 -0.60 14.19
C ALA A 61 17.76 -1.55 14.71
N SER A 62 18.06 -2.64 14.00
CA SER A 62 19.07 -3.62 14.43
C SER A 62 20.52 -3.20 14.16
N THR A 63 20.77 -2.06 13.50
CA THR A 63 22.13 -1.55 13.20
C THR A 63 22.58 -0.40 14.10
N LEU A 64 21.82 -0.08 15.16
CA LEU A 64 22.19 0.97 16.14
C LEU A 64 22.33 0.42 17.57
N SER A 65 22.57 -0.87 17.71
CA SER A 65 23.04 -1.48 18.95
C SER A 65 24.31 -2.27 18.69
N ASP A 66 25.40 -1.53 18.46
CA ASP A 66 26.77 -1.94 18.76
C ASP A 66 27.45 -0.75 19.46
#